data_AF-A0A9W8UCW1-F1
#
_entry.id   AF-A0A9W8UCW1-F1
#
_cell.length_a   1.000
_cell.length_b   1.000
_cell.length_c   1.000
_cell.angle_alpha   90.00
_cell.angle_beta   90.00
_cell.angle_gamma   90.00
#
_symmetry.space_group_name_H-M   'P 1'
#
loop_
_entity.id
_entity.type
_entity.pdbx_description
1 polymer ?
#
loop_
_entity_poly.entity_id
_entity_poly.type
_entity_poly.pdbx_seq_one_letter_code
_entity_poly.pdbx_strand_id
1 'polypeptide(L)'
;MGREYMLRTTAWEAGSDFDPYLKDASTGHGFYDALSHCYHLTETTLLTLALVPWRGNTSIYPEGSFGVCDLEIPWESKTAEQKMIDHGVITTELWFEALALVYHVPDYPCTDEFIRGVKEFKETGKIPFSLVFAAQVNVDIHRVVGVYAENGVHTLLTRIDRMNKDLKSHIVFQKDIKGPHWSARNEKWLRATQEGFD
;
A
#
# COMPACT_ATOMS: atom_id res chain seq x y z
N MET A 1 -25.36 11.34 24.55
CA MET A 1 -25.42 12.20 23.35
C MET A 1 -24.06 12.16 22.63
N GLY A 2 -23.57 10.97 22.26
CA GLY A 2 -22.17 10.80 21.82
C GLY A 2 -21.81 9.45 21.16
N ARG A 3 -22.81 8.64 20.81
CA ARG A 3 -22.63 7.38 20.05
C ARG A 3 -23.11 7.48 18.60
N GLU A 4 -24.11 8.33 18.34
CA GLU A 4 -24.63 8.58 16.98
C GLU A 4 -23.72 9.48 16.12
N TYR A 5 -22.89 10.34 16.73
CA TYR A 5 -21.98 11.20 15.98
C TYR A 5 -20.74 10.47 15.44
N MET A 6 -20.31 9.36 16.05
CA MET A 6 -19.13 8.61 15.60
C MET A 6 -19.45 7.52 14.56
N LEU A 7 -20.68 7.03 14.51
CA LEU A 7 -21.11 6.13 13.43
C LEU A 7 -21.34 6.87 12.10
N ARG A 8 -21.39 8.21 12.14
CA ARG A 8 -21.40 9.05 10.94
C ARG A 8 -20.01 9.42 10.42
N THR A 9 -18.94 9.20 11.18
CA THR A 9 -17.58 9.57 10.73
C THR A 9 -16.87 8.49 9.91
N THR A 10 -17.47 7.30 9.77
CA THR A 10 -16.99 6.21 8.90
C THR A 10 -17.81 6.10 7.61
N ALA A 11 -18.99 6.69 7.59
CA ALA A 11 -19.62 7.10 6.34
C ALA A 11 -18.95 8.41 5.94
N TRP A 12 -18.30 8.43 4.79
CA TRP A 12 -17.93 9.67 4.14
C TRP A 12 -19.21 10.46 3.87
N GLU A 13 -19.72 11.23 4.84
CA GLU A 13 -20.49 12.43 4.55
C GLU A 13 -19.46 13.41 3.96
N ALA A 14 -19.03 13.14 2.72
CA ALA A 14 -18.60 14.19 1.82
C ALA A 14 -19.59 15.33 2.06
N GLY A 15 -19.10 16.48 2.52
CA GLY A 15 -19.94 17.58 2.96
C GLY A 15 -21.09 17.75 1.99
N SER A 16 -22.29 18.01 2.50
CA SER A 16 -23.54 18.21 1.74
C SER A 16 -23.41 19.10 0.50
N ASP A 17 -22.32 19.86 0.41
CA ASP A 17 -21.90 20.71 -0.69
C ASP A 17 -21.45 19.95 -1.95
N PHE A 18 -21.12 18.65 -1.85
CA PHE A 18 -20.60 17.85 -2.97
C PHE A 18 -21.53 16.74 -3.47
N ASP A 19 -22.65 16.50 -2.78
CA ASP A 19 -23.71 15.56 -3.15
C ASP A 19 -24.25 15.76 -4.60
N PRO A 20 -24.28 16.98 -5.18
CA PRO A 20 -24.65 17.17 -6.58
C PRO A 20 -23.64 16.57 -7.58
N TYR A 21 -22.36 16.52 -7.24
CA TYR A 21 -21.28 16.03 -8.11
C TYR A 21 -21.07 14.50 -8.01
N LEU A 22 -21.57 13.89 -6.93
CA LEU A 22 -21.59 12.43 -6.75
C LEU A 22 -22.73 11.77 -7.51
N LYS A 23 -23.83 12.49 -7.77
CA LYS A 23 -25.07 11.97 -8.38
C LYS A 23 -25.10 12.02 -9.91
N ASP A 24 -24.18 12.73 -10.53
CA ASP A 24 -24.12 12.83 -11.99
C ASP A 24 -23.10 11.82 -12.55
N ALA A 25 -23.65 10.75 -13.15
CA ALA A 25 -22.86 9.68 -13.76
C ALA A 25 -21.98 10.16 -14.93
N SER A 26 -22.21 11.37 -15.46
CA SER A 26 -21.36 11.99 -16.48
C SER A 26 -20.12 12.68 -15.91
N THR A 27 -20.09 12.96 -14.59
CA THR A 27 -19.02 13.68 -13.89
C THR A 27 -18.29 12.86 -12.82
N GLY A 28 -18.75 11.64 -12.50
CA GLY A 28 -18.15 10.79 -11.47
C GLY A 28 -16.65 10.51 -11.65
N HIS A 29 -16.14 10.35 -12.87
CA HIS A 29 -14.69 10.27 -13.09
C HIS A 29 -13.99 11.62 -12.84
N GLY A 30 -14.62 12.73 -13.27
CA GLY A 30 -14.06 14.08 -13.15
C GLY A 30 -14.04 14.64 -11.74
N PHE A 31 -14.96 14.25 -10.85
CA PHE A 31 -15.03 14.82 -9.50
C PHE A 31 -13.82 14.44 -8.64
N TYR A 32 -13.53 13.13 -8.53
CA TYR A 32 -12.32 12.68 -7.84
C TYR A 32 -11.08 13.26 -8.51
N ASP A 33 -10.99 13.18 -9.84
CA ASP A 33 -9.80 13.62 -10.58
C ASP A 33 -9.56 15.12 -10.37
N ALA A 34 -10.61 15.96 -10.31
CA ALA A 34 -10.51 17.38 -10.01
C ALA A 34 -10.01 17.64 -8.58
N LEU A 35 -10.58 16.96 -7.58
CA LEU A 35 -10.17 17.11 -6.18
C LEU A 35 -8.74 16.62 -5.92
N SER A 36 -8.34 15.55 -6.60
CA SER A 36 -7.00 14.99 -6.54
C SER A 36 -6.00 15.94 -7.21
N HIS A 37 -6.32 16.47 -8.39
CA HIS A 37 -5.43 17.35 -9.16
C HIS A 37 -5.07 18.66 -8.43
N CYS A 38 -6.00 19.20 -7.62
CA CYS A 38 -5.74 20.39 -6.82
C CYS A 38 -5.31 20.08 -5.37
N TYR A 39 -4.99 18.82 -5.05
CA TYR A 39 -4.61 18.34 -3.73
C TYR A 39 -5.69 18.49 -2.64
N HIS A 40 -6.90 18.94 -2.98
CA HIS A 40 -7.94 19.27 -2.02
C HIS A 40 -8.44 18.04 -1.27
N LEU A 41 -8.54 16.88 -1.94
CA LEU A 41 -8.92 15.62 -1.28
C LEU A 41 -7.88 15.21 -0.24
N THR A 42 -6.60 15.26 -0.60
CA THR A 42 -5.49 14.93 0.29
C THR A 42 -5.42 15.88 1.49
N GLU A 43 -5.52 17.19 1.23
CA GLU A 43 -5.53 18.22 2.27
C GLU A 43 -6.67 17.98 3.26
N THR A 44 -7.88 17.80 2.76
CA THR A 44 -9.08 17.58 3.59
C THR A 44 -8.95 16.30 4.42
N THR A 45 -8.40 15.24 3.83
CA THR A 45 -8.15 13.96 4.52
C THR A 45 -7.16 14.16 5.66
N LEU A 46 -6.01 14.80 5.40
CA LEU A 46 -4.99 15.07 6.43
C LEU A 46 -5.50 15.99 7.53
N LEU A 47 -6.25 17.04 7.19
CA LEU A 47 -6.88 17.93 8.17
C LEU A 47 -7.87 17.17 9.06
N THR A 48 -8.65 16.27 8.48
CA THR A 48 -9.59 15.42 9.23
C THR A 48 -8.84 14.47 10.17
N LEU A 49 -7.79 13.82 9.69
CA LEU A 49 -6.92 12.94 10.49
C LEU A 49 -6.20 13.70 11.62
N ALA A 50 -5.82 14.96 11.38
CA ALA A 50 -5.19 15.82 12.39
C ALA A 50 -6.13 16.16 13.55
N LEU A 51 -7.44 16.08 13.36
CA LEU A 51 -8.43 16.26 14.43
C LEU A 51 -8.56 15.02 15.33
N VAL A 52 -8.08 13.85 14.87
CA VAL A 52 -8.11 12.62 15.66
C VAL A 52 -7.09 12.74 16.80
N PRO A 53 -7.50 12.69 18.08
CA PRO A 53 -6.59 12.91 19.20
C PRO A 53 -5.53 11.81 19.30
N TRP A 54 -4.30 12.11 18.90
CA TRP A 54 -3.15 11.22 19.12
C TRP A 54 -2.66 11.36 20.56
N ARG A 55 -2.93 10.36 21.42
CA ARG A 55 -2.56 10.38 22.84
C ARG A 55 -1.29 9.59 23.15
N GLY A 56 -0.35 9.46 22.22
CA GLY A 56 0.98 8.88 22.43
C GLY A 56 0.98 7.39 22.81
N ASN A 57 0.33 6.98 23.89
CA ASN A 57 0.36 5.62 24.41
C ASN A 57 -0.92 4.80 24.13
N THR A 58 -2.00 5.45 23.69
CA THR A 58 -3.24 4.79 23.30
C THR A 58 -3.69 5.35 21.97
N SER A 59 -3.47 4.58 20.91
CA SER A 59 -4.03 4.87 19.61
C SER A 59 -5.53 4.64 19.67
N ILE A 60 -6.32 5.71 19.64
CA ILE A 60 -7.76 5.59 19.39
C ILE A 60 -7.91 5.64 17.88
N TYR A 61 -7.92 4.48 17.25
CA TYR A 61 -8.30 4.36 15.85
C TYR A 61 -9.82 4.30 15.77
N PRO A 62 -10.49 5.22 15.06
CA PRO A 62 -11.87 5.02 14.67
C PRO A 62 -12.05 3.62 14.05
N GLU A 63 -13.13 2.92 14.39
CA GLU A 63 -13.46 1.65 13.73
C GLU A 63 -13.56 1.88 12.21
N GLY A 64 -12.92 1.04 11.39
CA GLY A 64 -12.83 1.27 9.94
C GLY A 64 -11.72 2.20 9.45
N SER A 65 -10.84 2.70 10.33
CA SER A 65 -9.65 3.49 9.94
C SER A 65 -8.65 2.70 9.09
N PHE A 66 -8.68 1.38 9.22
CA PHE A 66 -7.92 0.46 8.38
C PHE A 66 -8.93 -0.17 7.43
N GLY A 67 -8.85 0.20 6.16
CA GLY A 67 -9.67 -0.36 5.11
C GLY A 67 -8.88 -1.35 4.26
N VAL A 68 -9.56 -1.98 3.31
CA VAL A 68 -8.92 -2.84 2.32
C VAL A 68 -9.05 -2.14 0.97
N CYS A 69 -7.91 -1.81 0.36
CA CYS A 69 -7.88 -1.38 -1.04
C CYS A 69 -8.10 -2.60 -1.93
N ASP A 70 -9.08 -2.54 -2.82
CA ASP A 70 -9.27 -3.59 -3.83
C ASP A 70 -8.31 -3.35 -5.00
N LEU A 71 -7.12 -3.94 -4.94
CA LEU A 71 -6.09 -3.75 -5.96
C LEU A 71 -6.35 -4.56 -7.25
N GLU A 72 -7.35 -5.45 -7.28
CA GLU A 72 -7.65 -6.25 -8.47
C GLU A 72 -8.36 -5.42 -9.56
N ILE A 73 -9.14 -4.41 -9.16
CA ILE A 73 -9.81 -3.51 -10.09
C ILE A 73 -8.82 -2.45 -10.60
N PRO A 74 -8.54 -2.39 -11.92
CA PRO A 74 -7.67 -1.37 -12.48
C PRO A 74 -8.15 0.03 -12.12
N TRP A 75 -7.23 0.93 -11.78
CA TRP A 75 -7.57 2.28 -11.32
C TRP A 75 -8.52 3.05 -12.27
N GLU A 76 -8.30 2.92 -13.58
CA GLU A 76 -9.15 3.57 -14.60
C GLU A 76 -10.58 3.05 -14.61
N SER A 77 -10.80 1.84 -14.11
CA SER A 77 -12.11 1.19 -14.03
C SER A 77 -12.81 1.42 -12.69
N LYS A 78 -12.14 2.07 -11.73
CA LYS A 78 -12.74 2.37 -10.42
C LYS A 78 -13.76 3.50 -10.52
N THR A 79 -14.85 3.38 -9.77
CA THR A 79 -15.81 4.46 -9.54
C THR A 79 -15.16 5.57 -8.71
N ALA A 80 -15.76 6.77 -8.73
CA ALA A 80 -15.31 7.89 -7.89
C ALA A 80 -15.22 7.50 -6.41
N GLU A 81 -16.25 6.81 -5.92
CA GLU A 81 -16.35 6.33 -4.54
C GLU A 81 -15.22 5.35 -4.22
N GLN A 82 -14.94 4.38 -5.09
CA GLN A 82 -13.83 3.46 -4.90
C GLN A 82 -12.47 4.18 -4.85
N LYS A 83 -12.25 5.17 -5.74
CA LYS A 83 -11.03 5.99 -5.73
C LYS A 83 -10.89 6.80 -4.44
N MET A 84 -11.99 7.36 -3.93
CA MET A 84 -12.01 8.12 -2.67
C MET A 84 -11.72 7.22 -1.46
N ILE A 85 -12.30 6.02 -1.42
CA ILE A 85 -12.06 5.03 -0.36
C ILE A 85 -10.59 4.64 -0.34
N ASP A 86 -10.03 4.20 -1.47
CA ASP A 86 -8.62 3.82 -1.58
C ASP A 86 -7.67 4.95 -1.15
N HIS A 87 -7.93 6.17 -1.63
CA HIS A 87 -7.15 7.35 -1.27
C HIS A 87 -7.15 7.57 0.25
N GLY A 88 -8.32 7.48 0.86
CA GLY A 88 -8.49 7.61 2.30
C GLY A 88 -7.73 6.53 3.08
N VAL A 89 -7.83 5.27 2.65
CA VAL A 89 -7.12 4.13 3.28
C VAL A 89 -5.61 4.35 3.23
N ILE A 90 -5.05 4.58 2.05
CA ILE A 90 -3.60 4.77 1.87
C ILE A 90 -3.09 5.94 2.72
N THR A 91 -3.79 7.08 2.67
CA THR A 91 -3.39 8.28 3.42
C THR A 91 -3.47 8.05 4.93
N THR A 92 -4.50 7.34 5.40
CA THR A 92 -4.71 7.04 6.82
C THR A 92 -3.64 6.11 7.37
N GLU A 93 -3.29 5.05 6.64
CA GLU A 93 -2.23 4.11 7.01
C GLU A 93 -0.89 4.83 7.13
N LEU A 94 -0.48 5.56 6.08
CA LEU A 94 0.77 6.32 6.08
C LEU A 94 0.83 7.36 7.20
N TRP A 95 -0.28 8.07 7.45
CA TRP A 95 -0.38 9.06 8.51
C TRP A 95 -0.09 8.46 9.89
N PHE A 96 -0.72 7.32 10.20
CA PHE A 96 -0.55 6.69 11.51
C PHE A 96 0.81 6.02 11.68
N GLU A 97 1.38 5.45 10.61
CA GLU A 97 2.76 4.96 10.63
C GLU A 97 3.75 6.09 10.92
N ALA A 98 3.63 7.21 10.20
CA ALA A 98 4.50 8.36 10.40
C ALA A 98 4.33 8.99 11.79
N LEU A 99 3.10 9.07 12.32
CA LEU A 99 2.86 9.51 13.70
C LEU A 99 3.54 8.56 14.70
N ALA A 100 3.42 7.25 14.52
CA ALA A 100 4.06 6.29 15.39
C ALA A 100 5.59 6.48 15.39
N LEU A 101 6.20 6.65 14.21
CA LEU A 101 7.64 6.93 14.08
C LEU A 101 8.04 8.23 14.79
N VAL A 102 7.36 9.34 14.48
CA VAL A 102 7.70 10.68 14.99
C VAL A 102 7.48 10.82 16.51
N TYR A 103 6.56 10.05 17.10
CA TYR A 103 6.30 10.08 18.55
C TYR A 103 7.12 9.07 19.34
N HIS A 104 7.45 7.90 18.78
CA HIS A 104 8.09 6.81 19.53
C HIS A 104 9.54 6.52 19.14
N VAL A 105 9.98 6.98 17.97
CA VAL A 105 11.33 6.71 17.45
C VAL A 105 12.01 8.05 17.10
N PRO A 106 12.45 8.82 18.11
CA PRO A 106 12.96 10.18 17.90
C PRO A 106 14.21 10.25 17.00
N ASP A 107 15.01 9.18 16.96
CA ASP A 107 16.24 9.07 16.18
C ASP A 107 16.07 8.18 14.93
N TYR A 108 14.86 8.15 14.34
CA TYR A 108 14.62 7.37 13.13
C TYR A 108 15.57 7.84 11.99
N PRO A 109 16.42 6.94 11.43
CA PRO A 109 17.56 7.34 10.60
C PRO A 109 17.16 7.76 9.17
N CYS A 110 15.93 7.47 8.76
CA CYS A 110 15.41 7.79 7.44
C CYS A 110 14.35 8.89 7.59
N THR A 111 14.41 9.94 6.79
CA THR A 111 13.38 10.98 6.79
C THR A 111 13.07 11.36 5.36
N ASP A 112 11.89 10.98 4.90
CA ASP A 112 11.32 11.50 3.67
C ASP A 112 10.50 12.77 3.96
N GLU A 113 9.94 13.34 2.90
CA GLU A 113 9.12 14.56 2.97
C GLU A 113 7.82 14.37 3.74
N PHE A 114 7.25 13.17 3.76
CA PHE A 114 6.03 12.86 4.51
C PHE A 114 6.34 12.85 6.01
N ILE A 115 7.36 12.10 6.44
CA ILE A 115 7.82 12.05 7.84
C ILE A 115 8.23 13.44 8.32
N ARG A 116 8.95 14.21 7.49
CA ARG A 116 9.33 15.59 7.81
C ARG A 116 8.11 16.48 8.01
N GLY A 117 7.10 16.35 7.16
CA GLY A 117 5.84 17.08 7.27
C GLY A 117 5.05 16.73 8.54
N VAL A 118 4.98 15.44 8.90
CA VAL A 118 4.33 14.98 10.14
C VAL A 118 5.08 15.49 11.38
N LYS A 119 6.42 15.57 11.32
CA LYS A 119 7.22 16.16 12.38
C LYS A 119 6.94 17.65 12.56
N GLU A 120 6.87 18.40 11.46
CA GLU A 120 6.49 19.82 11.49
C GLU A 120 5.05 20.01 12.02
N PHE A 121 4.13 19.13 11.66
CA PHE A 121 2.77 19.11 12.23
C PHE A 121 2.79 18.89 13.74
N LYS A 122 3.58 17.93 14.25
CA LYS A 122 3.73 17.71 15.70
C LYS A 122 4.24 18.96 16.43
N GLU A 123 5.15 19.70 15.82
CA GLU A 123 5.77 20.90 16.42
C GLU A 123 4.85 22.12 16.35
N THR A 124 4.06 22.26 15.29
CA THR A 124 3.30 23.49 14.97
C THR A 124 1.78 23.37 15.12
N GLY A 125 1.24 22.15 15.12
CA GLY A 125 -0.19 21.85 15.03
C GLY A 125 -0.81 22.17 13.68
N LYS A 126 0.00 22.48 12.64
CA LYS A 126 -0.48 22.86 11.31
C LYS A 126 -0.03 21.84 10.28
N ILE A 127 -0.88 21.56 9.30
CA ILE A 127 -0.52 20.71 8.16
C ILE A 127 0.23 21.57 7.14
N PRO A 128 1.53 21.36 6.90
CA PRO A 128 2.26 22.10 5.88
C PRO A 128 1.90 21.58 4.48
N PHE A 129 1.95 22.44 3.47
CA PHE A 129 1.66 22.04 2.09
C PHE A 129 2.62 20.95 1.58
N SER A 130 3.87 20.92 2.04
CA SER A 130 4.82 19.84 1.73
C SER A 130 4.30 18.47 2.14
N LEU A 131 3.59 18.38 3.28
CA LEU A 131 2.97 17.13 3.73
C LEU A 131 1.80 16.72 2.83
N VAL A 132 0.95 17.69 2.44
CA VAL A 132 -0.15 17.45 1.50
C VAL A 132 0.40 16.93 0.17
N PHE A 133 1.42 17.58 -0.37
CA PHE A 133 2.06 17.16 -1.62
C PHE A 133 2.67 15.77 -1.49
N ALA A 134 3.43 15.49 -0.42
CA ALA A 134 4.05 14.20 -0.20
C ALA A 134 3.01 13.08 -0.03
N ALA A 135 1.89 13.36 0.64
CA ALA A 135 0.78 12.41 0.79
C ALA A 135 0.15 12.06 -0.56
N GLN A 136 -0.14 13.06 -1.40
CA GLN A 136 -0.68 12.84 -2.74
C GLN A 136 0.27 12.03 -3.62
N VAL A 137 1.57 12.35 -3.59
CA VAL A 137 2.59 11.58 -4.33
C VAL A 137 2.61 10.12 -3.87
N ASN A 138 2.48 9.85 -2.58
CA ASN A 138 2.40 8.47 -2.09
C ASN A 138 1.13 7.75 -2.56
N VAL A 139 -0.03 8.42 -2.58
CA VAL A 139 -1.26 7.85 -3.16
C VAL A 139 -1.06 7.51 -4.65
N ASP A 140 -0.44 8.41 -5.41
CA ASP A 140 -0.16 8.20 -6.83
C ASP A 140 0.83 7.04 -7.05
N ILE A 141 1.85 6.89 -6.19
CA ILE A 141 2.76 5.74 -6.20
C ILE A 141 1.97 4.46 -5.96
N HIS A 142 1.14 4.39 -4.90
CA HIS A 142 0.34 3.20 -4.58
C HIS A 142 -0.58 2.80 -5.74
N ARG A 143 -1.19 3.78 -6.44
CA ARG A 143 -1.96 3.52 -7.65
C ARG A 143 -1.13 2.83 -8.74
N VAL A 144 0.10 3.29 -8.97
CA VAL A 144 0.93 2.80 -10.09
C VAL A 144 1.61 1.47 -9.75
N VAL A 145 2.10 1.31 -8.53
CA VAL A 145 2.94 0.15 -8.15
C VAL A 145 2.26 -0.82 -7.20
N GLY A 146 1.09 -0.50 -6.65
CA GLY A 146 0.42 -1.29 -5.59
C GLY A 146 0.20 -2.74 -5.97
N VAL A 147 -0.41 -2.98 -7.14
CA VAL A 147 -0.64 -4.35 -7.67
C VAL A 147 0.66 -5.13 -7.84
N TYR A 148 1.69 -4.46 -8.34
CA TYR A 148 3.00 -5.09 -8.53
C TYR A 148 3.65 -5.45 -7.19
N ALA A 149 3.57 -4.54 -6.21
CA ALA A 149 4.13 -4.72 -4.88
C ALA A 149 3.42 -5.88 -4.14
N GLU A 150 2.09 -5.92 -4.18
CA GLU A 150 1.28 -6.98 -3.56
C GLU A 150 1.59 -8.36 -4.16
N ASN A 151 1.75 -8.42 -5.48
CA ASN A 151 2.06 -9.67 -6.18
C ASN A 151 3.54 -10.08 -6.15
N GLY A 152 4.41 -9.28 -5.54
CA GLY A 152 5.87 -9.50 -5.56
C GLY A 152 6.26 -10.85 -4.95
N VAL A 153 5.74 -11.16 -3.77
CA VAL A 153 6.02 -12.43 -3.06
C VAL A 153 5.44 -13.63 -3.82
N HIS A 154 4.18 -13.53 -4.27
CA HIS A 154 3.54 -14.61 -5.03
C HIS A 154 4.29 -14.90 -6.34
N THR A 155 4.71 -13.85 -7.04
CA THR A 155 5.52 -13.95 -8.26
C THR A 155 6.87 -14.59 -7.98
N LEU A 156 7.54 -14.21 -6.89
CA LEU A 156 8.82 -14.81 -6.47
C LEU A 156 8.65 -16.31 -6.19
N LEU A 157 7.66 -16.69 -5.39
CA LEU A 157 7.39 -18.09 -5.05
C LEU A 157 7.08 -18.93 -6.30
N THR A 158 6.25 -18.40 -7.20
CA THR A 158 5.93 -19.07 -8.47
C THR A 158 7.16 -19.28 -9.34
N ARG A 159 8.05 -18.28 -9.40
CA ARG A 159 9.32 -18.40 -10.16
C ARG A 159 10.27 -19.41 -9.51
N ILE A 160 10.37 -19.43 -8.19
CA ILE A 160 11.18 -20.42 -7.46
C ILE A 160 10.66 -21.84 -7.72
N ASP A 161 9.36 -22.06 -7.65
CA ASP A 161 8.75 -23.36 -7.93
C ASP A 161 9.01 -23.81 -9.37
N ARG A 162 8.88 -22.90 -10.35
CA ARG A 162 9.22 -23.20 -11.75
C ARG A 162 10.69 -23.57 -11.92
N MET A 163 11.61 -22.82 -11.33
CA MET A 163 13.04 -23.15 -11.38
C MET A 163 13.32 -24.52 -10.76
N ASN A 164 12.68 -24.85 -9.65
CA ASN A 164 12.81 -26.15 -9.01
C ASN A 164 12.34 -27.29 -9.95
N LYS A 165 11.18 -27.12 -10.60
CA LYS A 165 10.66 -28.08 -11.58
C LYS A 165 11.57 -28.25 -12.80
N ASP A 166 12.08 -27.14 -13.34
CA ASP A 166 13.00 -27.16 -14.49
C ASP A 166 14.32 -27.86 -14.13
N LEU A 167 14.87 -27.59 -12.94
CA LEU A 167 16.07 -28.26 -12.42
C LEU A 167 15.83 -29.77 -12.24
N LYS A 168 14.72 -30.17 -11.61
CA LYS A 168 14.33 -31.59 -11.47
C LYS A 168 14.23 -32.28 -12.83
N SER A 169 13.58 -31.63 -13.81
CA SER A 169 13.44 -32.15 -15.17
C SER A 169 14.81 -32.30 -15.86
N HIS A 170 15.69 -31.31 -15.73
CA HIS A 170 17.04 -31.37 -16.29
C HIS A 170 17.89 -32.49 -15.69
N ILE A 171 17.81 -32.69 -14.37
CA ILE A 171 18.50 -33.78 -13.69
C ILE A 171 18.00 -35.14 -14.20
N VAL A 172 16.68 -35.29 -14.35
CA VAL A 172 16.07 -36.51 -14.92
C VAL A 172 16.50 -36.72 -16.37
N PHE A 173 16.57 -35.68 -17.18
CA PHE A 173 17.04 -35.77 -18.56
C PHE A 173 18.52 -36.17 -18.66
N GLN A 174 19.37 -35.63 -17.79
CA GLN A 174 20.81 -35.90 -17.81
C GLN A 174 21.19 -37.27 -17.24
N LYS A 175 20.30 -37.94 -16.48
CA LYS A 175 20.63 -39.20 -15.79
C LYS A 175 21.09 -40.31 -16.74
N ASP A 176 20.57 -40.32 -17.97
CA ASP A 176 20.82 -41.35 -18.97
C ASP A 176 21.86 -40.91 -20.02
N ILE A 177 22.31 -39.64 -19.99
CA ILE A 177 23.30 -39.10 -20.91
C ILE A 177 24.69 -39.27 -20.31
N LYS A 178 25.29 -40.45 -20.53
CA LYS A 178 26.62 -40.79 -20.03
C LYS A 178 27.65 -40.78 -21.17
N GLY A 179 28.64 -39.91 -21.06
CA GLY A 179 29.76 -39.87 -22.02
C GLY A 179 30.72 -41.07 -21.86
N PRO A 180 31.61 -41.32 -22.83
CA PRO A 180 32.59 -42.42 -22.79
C PRO A 180 33.52 -42.38 -21.57
N HIS A 181 33.71 -41.21 -20.96
CA HIS A 181 34.55 -40.99 -19.78
C HIS A 181 33.75 -40.78 -18.49
N TRP A 182 32.51 -41.29 -18.41
CA TRP A 182 31.69 -41.17 -17.22
C TRP A 182 32.35 -41.86 -16.02
N SER A 183 32.78 -41.07 -15.03
CA SER A 183 33.49 -41.56 -13.86
C SER A 183 32.58 -41.78 -12.66
N ALA A 184 33.03 -42.57 -11.69
CA ALA A 184 32.33 -42.72 -10.40
C ALA A 184 32.14 -41.37 -9.66
N ARG A 185 33.02 -40.39 -9.90
CA ARG A 185 32.87 -39.02 -9.37
C ARG A 185 31.66 -38.32 -9.98
N ASN A 186 31.40 -38.50 -11.28
CA ASN A 186 30.25 -37.91 -11.98
C ASN A 186 28.94 -38.53 -11.48
N GLU A 187 28.93 -39.85 -11.27
CA GLU A 187 27.78 -40.58 -10.71
C GLU A 187 27.45 -40.09 -9.27
N LYS A 188 28.48 -39.88 -8.44
CA LYS A 188 28.32 -39.35 -7.09
C LYS A 188 27.78 -37.92 -7.09
N TRP A 189 28.27 -37.07 -8.00
CA TRP A 189 27.78 -35.69 -8.14
C TRP A 189 26.29 -35.65 -8.55
N LEU A 190 25.89 -36.49 -9.52
CA LEU A 190 24.50 -36.56 -9.97
C LEU A 190 23.54 -36.99 -8.84
N ARG A 191 23.91 -38.01 -8.05
CA ARG A 191 23.11 -38.47 -6.91
C ARG A 191 22.99 -37.41 -5.81
N ALA A 192 24.11 -36.79 -5.44
CA ALA A 192 24.12 -35.71 -4.45
C ALA A 192 23.27 -34.51 -4.90
N THR A 193 23.23 -34.25 -6.22
CA THR A 193 22.40 -33.20 -6.79
C THR A 193 20.92 -33.61 -6.72
N GLN A 194 20.55 -34.84 -7.07
CA GLN A 194 19.18 -35.38 -6.92
C GLN A 194 18.66 -35.31 -5.49
N GLU A 195 19.45 -35.78 -4.52
CA GLU A 195 19.10 -35.79 -3.09
C GLU A 195 18.86 -34.38 -2.53
N GLY A 196 19.47 -33.35 -3.12
CA GLY A 196 19.26 -31.96 -2.72
C GLY A 196 17.92 -31.35 -3.19
N PHE A 197 17.17 -32.05 -4.04
CA PHE A 197 15.88 -31.59 -4.58
C PHE A 197 14.68 -32.47 -4.14
N ASP A 198 14.90 -33.58 -3.44
CA ASP A 198 13.85 -34.44 -2.85
C ASP A 198 13.43 -33.95 -1.45
#